data_AF-A0A1S1K2X5-F1
#
_entry.id   AF-A0A1S1K2X5-F1
#
_cell.length_a   1.000
_cell.length_b   1.000
_cell.length_c   1.000
_cell.angle_alpha   90.00
_cell.angle_beta   90.00
_cell.angle_gamma   90.00
#
_symmetry.space_group_name_H-M   'P 1'
#
loop_
_entity.id
_entity.type
_entity.pdbx_description
1 polymer ?
#
loop_
_entity_poly.entity_id
_entity_poly.type
_entity_poly.pdbx_seq_one_letter_code
_entity_poly.pdbx_strand_id
1 'polypeptide(L)'
;MNPYPSPYPTVGQGSPYGPGPNGYPAAGPSPYPAAGPSPQWNYGPPPPNPHAYTPWVNRVLASVIDQIPMLVIFFVGYGIIAGIMIAATSGSSTTGEPSGAAVVVVMLAFLALFGVTLAFAVWNWGYRQGTTGQSIGKQVMKFKVISEKTGRPIGFGLSLVRQFAHVVDGFFYIGYLMPLWDGKRQTIADKLMTTVCVPVPAVAPAPPVHPGYPGPQGGLNPYAGPHR
;
A
#
# COMPACT_ATOMS: atom_id res chain seq x y z
N MET A 1 1.15 -47.87 18.83
CA MET A 1 0.68 -47.56 17.47
C MET A 1 1.20 -46.17 17.11
N ASN A 2 2.19 -46.12 16.22
CA ASN A 2 2.60 -44.90 15.52
C ASN A 2 3.20 -45.34 14.17
N PRO A 3 2.44 -45.31 13.05
CA PRO A 3 2.89 -45.87 11.78
C PRO A 3 3.16 -44.75 10.77
N TYR A 4 4.43 -44.42 10.52
CA TYR A 4 4.83 -43.82 9.23
C TYR A 4 6.30 -44.21 8.92
N PRO A 5 6.54 -45.01 7.86
CA PRO A 5 7.88 -45.41 7.43
C PRO A 5 8.58 -44.29 6.64
N SER A 6 9.90 -44.17 6.82
CA SER A 6 10.77 -43.33 6.01
C SER A 6 11.04 -44.00 4.64
N PRO A 7 10.96 -43.28 3.51
CA PRO A 7 11.30 -43.82 2.21
C PRO A 7 12.74 -43.45 1.85
N TYR A 8 13.67 -44.37 2.04
CA TYR A 8 14.95 -44.35 1.30
C TYR A 8 15.07 -45.66 0.53
N PRO A 9 15.32 -45.62 -0.79
CA PRO A 9 15.49 -46.84 -1.57
C PRO A 9 16.78 -47.57 -1.17
N THR A 10 16.65 -48.84 -0.82
CA THR A 10 17.76 -49.80 -0.69
C THR A 10 18.35 -50.03 -2.07
N VAL A 11 19.57 -49.54 -2.31
CA VAL A 11 20.31 -49.81 -3.54
C VAL A 11 20.80 -51.27 -3.48
N GLY A 12 20.27 -52.08 -4.39
CA GLY A 12 20.53 -53.51 -4.49
C GLY A 12 21.96 -53.85 -4.90
N GLN A 13 22.45 -54.95 -4.34
CA GLN A 13 23.60 -55.71 -4.84
C GLN A 13 23.31 -56.30 -6.22
N GLY A 14 24.28 -56.20 -7.14
CA GLY A 14 24.35 -56.96 -8.38
C GLY A 14 25.79 -57.02 -8.91
N SER A 15 26.38 -58.22 -8.89
CA SER A 15 27.64 -58.69 -9.53
C SER A 15 27.49 -58.79 -11.08
N PRO A 16 28.36 -59.43 -11.92
CA PRO A 16 29.67 -60.12 -11.77
C PRO A 16 30.73 -59.96 -12.93
N TYR A 17 32.00 -60.30 -12.62
CA TYR A 17 33.10 -60.81 -13.49
C TYR A 17 33.78 -59.98 -14.62
N GLY A 18 35.13 -60.05 -14.63
CA GLY A 18 36.01 -59.88 -15.80
C GLY A 18 37.46 -59.47 -15.45
N PRO A 19 38.45 -60.37 -15.39
CA PRO A 19 39.84 -60.00 -15.15
C PRO A 19 40.50 -59.54 -16.47
N GLY A 20 40.66 -58.24 -16.64
CA GLY A 20 41.46 -57.64 -17.71
C GLY A 20 42.90 -57.38 -17.26
N PRO A 21 43.93 -57.75 -18.04
CA PRO A 21 45.32 -57.47 -17.70
C PRO A 21 45.66 -56.07 -18.21
N ASN A 22 45.82 -55.09 -17.30
CA ASN A 22 46.65 -53.90 -17.48
C ASN A 22 46.63 -53.06 -16.19
N GLY A 23 47.80 -52.87 -15.59
CA GLY A 23 48.00 -52.30 -14.26
C GLY A 23 47.84 -50.79 -14.20
N TYR A 24 46.66 -50.34 -13.78
CA TYR A 24 46.44 -49.01 -13.21
C TYR A 24 45.95 -49.15 -11.77
N PRO A 25 46.46 -48.37 -10.80
CA PRO A 25 45.95 -48.42 -9.43
C PRO A 25 44.49 -47.94 -9.41
N ALA A 26 43.63 -48.64 -8.66
CA ALA A 26 42.27 -48.19 -8.42
C ALA A 26 42.29 -46.82 -7.72
N ALA A 27 41.65 -45.82 -8.32
CA ALA A 27 41.48 -44.50 -7.72
C ALA A 27 40.63 -44.65 -6.44
N GLY A 28 41.23 -44.36 -5.28
CA GLY A 28 40.54 -44.38 -4.01
C GLY A 28 39.42 -43.32 -3.92
N PRO A 29 38.41 -43.52 -3.06
CA PRO A 29 37.34 -42.54 -2.89
C PRO A 29 37.92 -41.19 -2.44
N SER A 30 37.64 -40.13 -3.20
CA SER A 30 38.04 -38.78 -2.80
C SER A 30 37.25 -38.35 -1.56
N PRO A 31 37.89 -37.82 -0.50
CA PRO A 31 37.17 -37.32 0.67
C PRO A 31 36.47 -36.02 0.29
N TYR A 32 35.14 -36.04 0.26
CA TYR A 32 34.33 -34.83 0.15
C TYR A 32 34.64 -33.91 1.34
N PRO A 33 34.84 -32.59 1.14
CA PRO A 33 34.99 -31.66 2.25
C PRO A 33 33.74 -31.68 3.13
N ALA A 34 33.92 -31.80 4.44
CA ALA A 34 32.83 -31.68 5.40
C ALA A 34 32.13 -30.33 5.19
N ALA A 35 30.81 -30.36 5.07
CA ALA A 35 29.99 -29.16 4.94
C ALA A 35 30.28 -28.24 6.14
N GLY A 36 30.89 -27.08 5.87
CA GLY A 36 31.09 -26.06 6.88
C GLY A 36 29.75 -25.61 7.46
N PRO A 37 29.70 -25.15 8.72
CA PRO A 37 28.48 -24.68 9.34
C PRO A 37 27.85 -23.59 8.47
N SER A 38 26.60 -23.81 8.07
CA SER A 38 25.82 -22.84 7.32
C SER A 38 25.73 -21.53 8.11
N PRO A 39 25.89 -20.36 7.47
CA PRO A 39 25.72 -19.09 8.16
C PRO A 39 24.28 -19.00 8.67
N GLN A 40 24.12 -19.16 9.99
CA GLN A 40 22.86 -18.87 10.66
C GLN A 40 22.61 -17.38 10.53
N TRP A 41 21.70 -17.01 9.63
CA TRP A 41 21.16 -15.67 9.55
C TRP A 41 20.44 -15.35 10.86
N ASN A 42 21.15 -14.66 11.75
CA ASN A 42 20.60 -14.16 13.00
C ASN A 42 19.55 -13.08 12.66
N TYR A 43 18.29 -13.48 12.54
CA TYR A 43 17.13 -12.59 12.46
C TYR A 43 16.90 -11.91 13.82
N GLY A 44 17.84 -11.05 14.22
CA GLY A 44 17.56 -10.03 15.22
C GLY A 44 16.50 -9.06 14.68
N PRO A 45 15.66 -8.45 15.55
CA PRO A 45 14.76 -7.40 15.10
C PRO A 45 15.58 -6.31 14.38
N PRO A 46 15.16 -5.87 13.18
CA PRO A 46 15.91 -4.88 12.42
C PRO A 46 16.07 -3.62 13.29
N PRO A 47 17.25 -2.97 13.27
CA PRO A 47 17.48 -1.75 14.03
C PRO A 47 16.41 -0.71 13.66
N PRO A 48 15.93 0.10 14.63
CA PRO A 48 14.90 1.10 14.37
C PRO A 48 15.37 2.04 13.26
N ASN A 49 14.75 1.97 12.09
CA ASN A 49 15.06 2.87 10.98
C ASN A 49 14.19 4.12 11.12
N PRO A 50 14.75 5.30 11.45
CA PRO A 50 13.98 6.54 11.62
C PRO A 50 13.27 6.99 10.32
N HIS A 51 13.73 6.46 9.18
CA HIS A 51 13.20 6.70 7.84
C HIS A 51 12.23 5.59 7.36
N ALA A 52 11.90 4.61 8.21
CA ALA A 52 10.92 3.56 7.88
C ALA A 52 9.52 4.13 7.62
N TYR A 53 9.17 5.22 8.29
CA TYR A 53 7.84 5.84 8.24
C TYR A 53 7.89 7.24 7.64
N THR A 54 6.89 7.56 6.85
CA THR A 54 6.79 8.83 6.14
C THR A 54 6.65 10.00 7.12
N PRO A 55 7.45 11.09 6.98
CA PRO A 55 7.29 12.28 7.79
C PRO A 55 5.88 12.86 7.72
N TRP A 56 5.38 13.38 8.85
CA TRP A 56 4.02 13.91 8.94
C TRP A 56 3.76 15.05 7.94
N VAL A 57 4.71 15.97 7.78
CA VAL A 57 4.59 17.09 6.83
C VAL A 57 4.36 16.59 5.40
N ASN A 58 5.00 15.50 4.98
CA ASN A 58 4.77 14.92 3.65
C ASN A 58 3.34 14.39 3.51
N ARG A 59 2.75 13.91 4.60
CA ARG A 59 1.35 13.47 4.63
C ARG A 59 0.41 14.67 4.49
N VAL A 60 0.70 15.79 5.16
CA VAL A 60 -0.06 17.05 5.02
C VAL A 60 0.03 17.58 3.59
N LEU A 61 1.23 17.66 3.02
CA LEU A 61 1.43 18.11 1.64
C LEU A 61 0.69 17.21 0.64
N ALA A 62 0.73 15.89 0.82
CA ALA A 62 -0.06 14.97 0.00
C ALA A 62 -1.56 15.22 0.12
N SER A 63 -2.07 15.48 1.34
CA SER A 63 -3.48 15.84 1.53
C SER A 63 -3.85 17.14 0.82
N VAL A 64 -2.99 18.17 0.86
CA VAL A 64 -3.21 19.42 0.12
C VAL A 64 -3.25 19.17 -1.39
N ILE A 65 -2.31 18.37 -1.92
CA ILE A 65 -2.29 18.02 -3.35
C ILE A 65 -3.54 17.23 -3.74
N ASP A 66 -4.00 16.31 -2.90
CA ASP A 66 -5.24 15.55 -3.14
C ASP A 66 -6.48 16.46 -3.23
N GLN A 67 -6.48 17.64 -2.60
CA GLN A 67 -7.59 18.59 -2.68
C GLN A 67 -7.62 19.38 -3.98
N ILE A 68 -6.48 19.57 -4.66
CA ILE A 68 -6.42 20.44 -5.86
C ILE A 68 -7.41 19.97 -6.95
N PRO A 69 -7.44 18.69 -7.37
CA PRO A 69 -8.40 18.25 -8.39
C PRO A 69 -9.86 18.38 -7.92
N MET A 70 -10.12 18.16 -6.63
CA MET A 70 -11.44 18.28 -6.04
C MET A 70 -11.94 19.73 -6.07
N LEU A 71 -11.06 20.68 -5.72
CA LEU A 71 -11.33 22.11 -5.80
C LEU A 71 -11.53 22.55 -7.25
N VAL A 72 -10.74 22.04 -8.20
CA VAL A 72 -10.94 22.34 -9.63
C VAL A 72 -12.32 21.88 -10.10
N ILE A 73 -12.71 20.64 -9.80
CA ILE A 73 -14.05 20.13 -10.15
C ILE A 73 -15.14 21.03 -9.54
N PHE A 74 -15.00 21.37 -8.24
CA PHE A 74 -15.96 22.18 -7.53
C PHE A 74 -16.09 23.60 -8.10
N PHE A 75 -14.97 24.34 -8.25
CA PHE A 75 -15.00 25.72 -8.72
C PHE A 75 -15.39 25.84 -10.20
N VAL A 76 -14.96 24.91 -11.06
CA VAL A 76 -15.38 24.88 -12.46
C VAL A 76 -16.87 24.58 -12.56
N GLY A 77 -17.35 23.54 -11.86
CA GLY A 77 -18.77 23.22 -11.84
C GLY A 77 -19.64 24.34 -11.27
N TYR A 78 -19.19 24.96 -10.17
CA TYR A 78 -19.85 26.12 -9.58
C TYR A 78 -19.91 27.29 -10.55
N GLY A 79 -18.80 27.59 -11.25
CA GLY A 79 -18.73 28.65 -12.25
C GLY A 79 -19.66 28.42 -13.43
N ILE A 80 -19.80 27.17 -13.89
CA ILE A 80 -20.77 26.78 -14.94
C ILE A 80 -22.20 27.04 -14.45
N ILE A 81 -22.55 26.58 -13.24
CA ILE A 81 -23.88 26.79 -12.66
C ILE A 81 -24.17 28.30 -12.52
N ALA A 82 -23.21 29.07 -11.99
CA ALA A 82 -23.34 30.51 -11.84
C ALA A 82 -23.50 31.22 -13.19
N GLY A 83 -22.73 30.82 -14.21
CA GLY A 83 -22.85 31.37 -15.57
C GLY A 83 -24.20 31.10 -16.21
N ILE A 84 -24.73 29.88 -16.06
CA ILE A 84 -26.09 29.52 -16.51
C ILE A 84 -27.13 30.39 -15.80
N MET A 85 -26.98 30.60 -14.49
CA MET A 85 -27.89 31.44 -13.71
C MET A 85 -27.89 32.89 -14.14
N ILE A 86 -26.71 33.47 -14.36
CA ILE A 86 -26.57 34.86 -14.83
C ILE A 86 -27.19 35.00 -16.23
N ALA A 87 -26.93 34.06 -17.14
CA ALA A 87 -27.51 34.07 -18.48
C ALA A 87 -29.05 33.97 -18.45
N ALA A 88 -29.59 33.13 -17.56
CA ALA A 88 -31.03 32.93 -17.41
C ALA A 88 -31.76 34.17 -16.87
N THR A 89 -31.10 34.98 -16.02
CA THR A 89 -31.71 36.18 -15.41
C THR A 89 -31.45 37.46 -16.21
N SER A 90 -30.43 37.50 -17.07
CA SER A 90 -30.09 38.69 -17.87
C SER A 90 -31.10 39.00 -19.00
N GLY A 91 -31.97 38.05 -19.35
CA GLY A 91 -33.01 38.20 -20.38
C GLY A 91 -34.43 38.39 -19.85
N SER A 92 -34.64 38.35 -18.52
CA SER A 92 -35.98 38.39 -17.92
C SER A 92 -36.38 39.80 -17.48
N SER A 93 -37.46 40.33 -18.06
CA SER A 93 -38.03 41.66 -17.77
C SER A 93 -39.14 41.65 -16.69
N THR A 94 -39.27 40.58 -15.93
CA THR A 94 -40.28 40.38 -14.86
C THR A 94 -39.63 40.30 -13.47
N THR A 95 -40.46 40.42 -12.43
CA THR A 95 -40.24 40.80 -11.00
C THR A 95 -39.18 40.06 -10.16
N GLY A 96 -38.07 39.56 -10.74
CA GLY A 96 -36.89 39.11 -10.00
C GLY A 96 -36.99 37.74 -9.30
N GLU A 97 -38.15 37.09 -9.36
CA GLU A 97 -38.37 35.76 -8.76
C GLU A 97 -38.04 34.63 -9.75
N PRO A 98 -37.19 33.64 -9.40
CA PRO A 98 -36.92 32.50 -10.26
C PRO A 98 -38.15 31.59 -10.40
N SER A 99 -38.40 31.06 -11.59
CA SER A 99 -39.48 30.07 -11.78
C SER A 99 -39.17 28.79 -11.00
N GLY A 100 -40.20 28.07 -10.55
CA GLY A 100 -40.02 26.78 -9.86
C GLY A 100 -39.21 25.77 -10.69
N ALA A 101 -39.37 25.78 -12.02
CA ALA A 101 -38.57 24.95 -12.92
C ALA A 101 -37.07 25.33 -12.90
N ALA A 102 -36.74 26.62 -12.86
CA ALA A 102 -35.36 27.08 -12.75
C ALA A 102 -34.73 26.63 -11.43
N VAL A 103 -35.46 26.73 -10.31
CA VAL A 103 -35.00 26.25 -9.00
C VAL A 103 -34.68 24.75 -9.04
N VAL A 104 -35.54 23.93 -9.64
CA VAL A 104 -35.31 22.48 -9.78
C VAL A 104 -34.06 22.18 -10.60
N VAL A 105 -33.86 22.88 -11.73
CA VAL A 105 -32.66 22.68 -12.57
C VAL A 105 -31.38 23.00 -11.80
N VAL A 106 -31.37 24.10 -11.04
CA VAL A 106 -30.22 24.49 -10.21
C VAL A 106 -29.94 23.47 -9.13
N MET A 107 -30.98 23.00 -8.43
CA MET A 107 -30.84 21.96 -7.41
C MET A 107 -30.27 20.66 -7.99
N LEU A 108 -30.75 20.22 -9.16
CA LEU A 108 -30.22 19.05 -9.85
C LEU A 108 -28.76 19.25 -10.29
N ALA A 109 -28.40 20.46 -10.74
CA ALA A 109 -27.03 20.78 -11.12
C ALA A 109 -26.06 20.75 -9.91
N PHE A 110 -26.48 21.30 -8.76
CA PHE A 110 -25.70 21.19 -7.52
C PHE A 110 -25.60 19.74 -7.03
N LEU A 111 -26.68 18.96 -7.13
CA LEU A 111 -26.66 17.54 -6.77
C LEU A 111 -25.71 16.75 -7.69
N ALA A 112 -25.71 17.05 -8.99
CA ALA A 112 -24.78 16.44 -9.95
C ALA A 112 -23.33 16.83 -9.64
N LEU A 113 -23.06 18.11 -9.35
CA LEU A 113 -21.74 18.60 -8.96
C LEU A 113 -21.24 17.90 -7.69
N PHE A 114 -22.11 17.79 -6.67
CA PHE A 114 -21.81 17.05 -5.44
C PHE A 114 -21.51 15.58 -5.75
N GLY A 115 -22.34 14.94 -6.57
CA GLY A 115 -22.15 13.54 -6.99
C GLY A 115 -20.82 13.29 -7.69
N VAL A 116 -20.43 14.15 -8.65
CA VAL A 116 -19.15 14.05 -9.36
C VAL A 116 -17.97 14.25 -8.41
N THR A 117 -18.06 15.24 -7.52
CA THR A 117 -17.02 15.53 -6.52
C THR A 117 -16.84 14.33 -5.57
N LEU A 118 -17.94 13.75 -5.09
CA LEU A 118 -17.92 12.57 -4.23
C LEU A 118 -17.40 11.33 -4.96
N ALA A 119 -17.79 11.12 -6.21
CA ALA A 119 -17.29 10.02 -7.03
C ALA A 119 -15.77 10.11 -7.21
N PHE A 120 -15.23 11.31 -7.43
CA PHE A 120 -13.79 11.54 -7.48
C PHE A 120 -13.11 11.21 -6.14
N ALA A 121 -13.70 11.62 -5.01
CA ALA A 121 -13.20 11.31 -3.67
C ALA A 121 -13.09 9.79 -3.44
N VAL A 122 -14.18 9.07 -3.74
CA VAL A 122 -14.27 7.60 -3.61
C VAL A 122 -13.26 6.91 -4.53
N TRP A 123 -13.07 7.41 -5.74
CA TRP A 123 -12.07 6.88 -6.65
C TRP A 123 -10.64 7.11 -6.12
N ASN A 124 -10.29 8.33 -5.71
CA ASN A 124 -8.92 8.65 -5.29
C ASN A 124 -8.55 8.03 -3.93
N TRP A 125 -9.41 8.17 -2.92
CA TRP A 125 -9.12 7.71 -1.56
C TRP A 125 -9.69 6.34 -1.22
N GLY A 126 -10.71 5.88 -1.94
CA GLY A 126 -11.19 4.50 -1.84
C GLY A 126 -10.42 3.59 -2.78
N TYR A 127 -10.63 3.76 -4.08
CA TYR A 127 -10.15 2.78 -5.08
C TYR A 127 -8.64 2.83 -5.28
N ARG A 128 -8.07 3.98 -5.67
CA ARG A 128 -6.63 4.09 -5.92
C ARG A 128 -5.82 3.80 -4.66
N GLN A 129 -6.17 4.43 -3.55
CA GLN A 129 -5.47 4.21 -2.29
C GLN A 129 -5.67 2.79 -1.76
N GLY A 130 -6.88 2.22 -1.88
CA GLY A 130 -7.13 0.86 -1.44
C GLY A 130 -6.38 -0.20 -2.24
N THR A 131 -6.23 0.00 -3.55
CA THR A 131 -5.57 -0.97 -4.44
C THR A 131 -4.06 -0.81 -4.52
N THR A 132 -3.54 0.42 -4.45
CA THR A 132 -2.11 0.71 -4.62
C THR A 132 -1.42 1.21 -3.36
N GLY A 133 -2.19 1.61 -2.34
CA GLY A 133 -1.69 2.35 -1.18
C GLY A 133 -1.51 3.85 -1.46
N GLN A 134 -1.79 4.34 -2.67
CA GLN A 134 -1.53 5.74 -3.07
C GLN A 134 -2.80 6.45 -3.56
N SER A 135 -3.01 7.66 -3.07
CA SER A 135 -3.81 8.69 -3.75
C SER A 135 -2.90 9.56 -4.62
N ILE A 136 -3.44 10.52 -5.38
CA ILE A 136 -2.66 11.41 -6.26
C ILE A 136 -1.54 12.09 -5.47
N GLY A 137 -1.88 12.76 -4.38
CA GLY A 137 -0.91 13.45 -3.54
C GLY A 137 0.13 12.52 -2.93
N LYS A 138 -0.26 11.31 -2.50
CA LYS A 138 0.69 10.32 -1.96
C LYS A 138 1.66 9.82 -3.02
N GLN A 139 1.19 9.66 -4.25
CA GLN A 139 2.04 9.32 -5.38
C GLN A 139 3.05 10.43 -5.68
N VAL A 140 2.60 11.69 -5.71
CA VAL A 140 3.48 12.86 -5.89
C VAL A 140 4.51 12.95 -4.76
N MET A 141 4.09 12.74 -3.52
CA MET A 141 4.95 12.75 -2.33
C MET A 141 5.73 11.44 -2.11
N LYS A 142 5.66 10.50 -3.06
CA LYS A 142 6.41 9.23 -3.09
C LYS A 142 6.27 8.39 -1.82
N PHE A 143 5.05 8.24 -1.32
CA PHE A 143 4.77 7.32 -0.22
C PHE A 143 3.45 6.56 -0.44
N LYS A 144 3.23 5.54 0.37
CA LYS A 144 1.99 4.73 0.34
C LYS A 144 1.53 4.33 1.73
N VAL A 145 0.22 4.10 1.88
CA VAL A 145 -0.37 3.47 3.06
C VAL A 145 -0.50 1.97 2.82
N ILE A 146 -0.09 1.18 3.82
CA ILE A 146 -0.17 -0.28 3.81
C ILE A 146 -0.65 -0.80 5.16
N SER A 147 -1.14 -2.03 5.17
CA SER A 147 -1.38 -2.76 6.41
C SER A 147 -0.07 -2.99 7.14
N GLU A 148 -0.04 -2.71 8.44
CA GLU A 148 1.09 -3.03 9.28
C GLU A 148 1.32 -4.55 9.40
N LYS A 149 0.25 -5.35 9.25
CA LYS A 149 0.34 -6.81 9.36
C LYS A 149 0.89 -7.43 8.08
N THR A 150 0.30 -7.09 6.94
CA THR A 150 0.59 -7.77 5.67
C THR A 150 1.61 -7.05 4.78
N GLY A 151 1.88 -5.78 5.05
CA GLY A 151 2.74 -4.94 4.21
C GLY A 151 2.12 -4.59 2.85
N ARG A 152 0.84 -4.94 2.64
CA ARG A 152 0.11 -4.76 1.37
C ARG A 152 -0.93 -3.64 1.49
N PRO A 153 -1.40 -3.07 0.36
CA PRO A 153 -2.56 -2.18 0.35
C PRO A 153 -3.77 -2.81 1.03
N ILE A 154 -4.55 -2.00 1.75
CA ILE A 154 -5.62 -2.45 2.64
C ILE A 154 -6.93 -2.80 1.91
N GLY A 155 -7.01 -2.58 0.60
CA GLY A 155 -8.21 -2.78 -0.19
C GLY A 155 -9.20 -1.59 -0.13
N PHE A 156 -10.15 -1.58 -1.07
CA PHE A 156 -11.10 -0.48 -1.28
C PHE A 156 -11.92 -0.13 -0.03
N GLY A 157 -12.63 -1.13 0.53
CA GLY A 157 -13.56 -0.91 1.65
C GLY A 157 -12.86 -0.39 2.90
N LEU A 158 -11.75 -1.03 3.30
CA LEU A 158 -10.97 -0.57 4.45
C LEU A 158 -10.33 0.81 4.21
N SER A 159 -9.98 1.14 2.95
CA SER A 159 -9.50 2.49 2.63
C SER A 159 -10.58 3.55 2.84
N LEU A 160 -11.83 3.27 2.49
CA LEU A 160 -12.95 4.18 2.77
C LEU A 160 -13.25 4.30 4.26
N VAL A 161 -13.31 3.18 5.00
CA VAL A 161 -13.49 3.20 6.47
C VAL A 161 -12.38 4.01 7.14
N ARG A 162 -11.14 3.89 6.65
CA ARG A 162 -10.02 4.72 7.11
C ARG A 162 -10.25 6.21 6.87
N GLN A 163 -10.85 6.61 5.74
CA GLN A 163 -11.19 8.03 5.51
C GLN A 163 -12.24 8.54 6.50
N PHE A 164 -13.28 7.76 6.78
CA PHE A 164 -14.27 8.12 7.79
C PHE A 164 -13.62 8.27 9.18
N ALA A 165 -12.70 7.36 9.53
CA ALA A 165 -11.94 7.48 10.77
C ALA A 165 -11.10 8.77 10.82
N HIS A 166 -10.49 9.19 9.70
CA HIS A 166 -9.77 10.47 9.61
C HIS A 166 -10.68 11.70 9.70
N VAL A 167 -11.93 11.62 9.22
CA VAL A 167 -12.92 12.71 9.39
C VAL A 167 -13.27 12.86 10.87
N VAL A 168 -13.52 11.75 11.56
CA VAL A 168 -13.78 11.74 13.01
C VAL A 168 -12.57 12.26 13.79
N ASP A 169 -11.36 11.83 13.43
CA ASP A 169 -10.10 12.30 14.05
C ASP A 169 -9.90 13.82 13.86
N GLY A 170 -10.42 14.37 12.76
CA GLY A 170 -10.30 15.79 12.41
C GLY A 170 -11.11 16.70 13.33
N PHE A 171 -12.23 16.22 13.85
CA PHE A 171 -13.04 16.97 14.81
C PHE A 171 -12.32 17.18 16.15
N PHE A 172 -11.44 16.25 16.54
CA PHE A 172 -10.72 16.31 17.81
C PHE A 172 -9.34 16.95 17.70
N TYR A 173 -8.85 17.24 16.48
CA TYR A 173 -7.58 17.90 16.07
C TYR A 173 -6.26 17.31 16.63
N ILE A 174 -6.26 16.75 17.85
CA ILE A 174 -5.12 16.19 18.56
C ILE A 174 -4.58 14.95 17.84
N GLY A 175 -5.44 14.10 17.29
CA GLY A 175 -5.01 12.89 16.59
C GLY A 175 -4.31 13.14 15.25
N TYR A 176 -4.51 14.32 14.63
CA TYR A 176 -3.74 14.75 13.47
C TYR A 176 -2.30 15.11 13.81
N LEU A 177 -2.01 15.54 15.05
CA LEU A 177 -0.66 15.89 15.49
C LEU A 177 0.10 14.69 16.06
N MET A 178 -0.58 13.62 16.42
CA MET A 178 0.00 12.36 16.93
C MET A 178 1.21 11.84 16.15
N PRO A 179 1.25 11.90 14.80
CA PRO A 179 2.41 11.46 14.03
C PRO A 179 3.72 12.21 14.30
N LEU A 180 3.68 13.36 14.99
CA LEU A 180 4.88 14.12 15.36
C LEU A 180 5.68 13.43 16.48
N TRP A 181 5.02 12.68 17.36
CA TRP A 181 5.64 12.01 18.51
C TRP A 181 5.37 10.50 18.60
N ASP A 182 4.52 9.93 17.73
CA ASP A 182 4.32 8.48 17.66
C ASP A 182 5.50 7.77 16.95
N GLY A 183 5.98 6.68 17.55
CA GLY A 183 7.14 5.92 17.03
C GLY A 183 6.96 5.32 15.64
N LYS A 184 5.71 5.13 15.16
CA LYS A 184 5.39 4.70 13.79
C LYS A 184 4.78 5.82 12.94
N ARG A 185 4.76 7.06 13.47
CA ARG A 185 4.13 8.25 12.87
C ARG A 185 2.66 8.03 12.49
N GLN A 186 1.93 7.25 13.29
CA GLN A 186 0.51 6.91 13.05
C GLN A 186 -0.42 8.00 13.60
N THR A 187 -1.54 8.26 12.89
CA THR A 187 -2.70 8.95 13.48
C THR A 187 -3.58 7.98 14.28
N ILE A 188 -4.63 8.47 14.95
CA ILE A 188 -5.59 7.60 15.64
C ILE A 188 -6.30 6.69 14.62
N ALA A 189 -6.70 7.25 13.47
CA ALA A 189 -7.27 6.47 12.37
C ALA A 189 -6.32 5.37 11.88
N ASP A 190 -5.02 5.64 11.79
CA ASP A 190 -4.05 4.64 11.36
C ASP A 190 -3.92 3.49 12.37
N LYS A 191 -3.98 3.79 13.67
CA LYS A 191 -3.95 2.78 14.74
C LYS A 191 -5.20 1.91 14.73
N LEU A 192 -6.39 2.52 14.66
CA LEU A 192 -7.67 1.82 14.55
C LEU A 192 -7.67 0.86 13.36
N MET A 193 -7.11 1.30 12.23
CA MET A 193 -7.06 0.50 11.00
C MET A 193 -5.83 -0.39 10.88
N THR A 194 -4.93 -0.39 11.87
CA THR A 194 -3.64 -1.11 11.84
C THR A 194 -2.84 -0.84 10.55
N THR A 195 -2.64 0.44 10.23
CA THR A 195 -1.97 0.89 9.01
C THR A 195 -0.75 1.75 9.29
N VAL A 196 0.18 1.81 8.34
CA VAL A 196 1.37 2.66 8.40
C VAL A 196 1.60 3.34 7.04
N CYS A 197 2.19 4.54 7.05
CA CYS A 197 2.65 5.20 5.82
C CYS A 197 4.15 5.04 5.66
N VAL A 198 4.56 4.48 4.53
CA VAL A 198 5.95 4.14 4.25
C VAL A 198 6.40 4.83 2.95
N PRO A 199 7.65 5.31 2.88
CA PRO A 199 8.20 5.82 1.63
C PRO A 199 8.17 4.75 0.54
N VAL A 200 7.91 5.16 -0.71
CA VAL A 200 8.14 4.31 -1.87
C VAL A 200 9.59 4.54 -2.30
N PRO A 201 10.46 3.52 -2.30
CA PRO A 201 11.83 3.67 -2.80
C PRO A 201 11.78 4.18 -4.24
N ALA A 202 12.55 5.22 -4.54
CA ALA A 202 12.76 5.68 -5.90
C ALA A 202 13.63 4.64 -6.63
N VAL A 203 13.00 3.57 -7.12
CA VAL A 203 13.64 2.45 -7.83
C VAL A 203 14.72 1.76 -7.00
N ALA A 204 14.33 0.76 -6.19
CA ALA A 204 15.27 -0.32 -5.89
C ALA A 204 15.19 -1.31 -7.05
N PRO A 205 16.29 -1.63 -7.76
CA PRO A 205 16.34 -2.83 -8.58
C PRO A 205 15.92 -3.99 -7.69
N ALA A 206 15.12 -4.92 -8.21
CA ALA A 206 14.99 -6.21 -7.55
C ALA A 206 16.41 -6.70 -7.26
N PRO A 207 16.73 -7.16 -6.03
CA PRO A 207 18.04 -7.74 -5.76
C PRO A 207 18.29 -8.80 -6.84
N PRO A 208 19.51 -8.85 -7.43
CA PRO A 208 19.80 -9.74 -8.55
C PRO A 208 19.33 -11.14 -8.21
N VAL A 209 18.42 -11.67 -9.05
CA VAL A 209 17.94 -13.05 -8.93
C VAL A 209 19.14 -13.93 -9.28
N HIS A 210 19.87 -14.40 -8.28
CA HIS A 210 20.86 -15.44 -8.49
C HIS A 210 20.13 -16.70 -8.99
N PRO A 211 20.48 -17.24 -10.17
CA PRO A 211 19.91 -18.50 -10.63
C PRO A 211 20.29 -19.59 -9.61
N GLY A 212 19.34 -20.05 -8.81
CA GLY A 212 19.56 -21.08 -7.79
C GLY A 212 19.04 -20.74 -6.38
N TYR A 213 18.69 -19.49 -6.10
CA TYR A 213 17.98 -19.13 -4.88
C TYR A 213 16.61 -18.56 -5.23
N PRO A 214 15.49 -19.15 -4.78
CA PRO A 214 14.25 -18.42 -4.71
C PRO A 214 14.53 -17.17 -3.89
N GLY A 215 14.47 -15.98 -4.51
CA GLY A 215 14.48 -14.73 -3.75
C GLY A 215 13.39 -14.82 -2.68
N PRO A 216 13.56 -14.20 -1.50
CA PRO A 216 12.63 -14.40 -0.39
C PRO A 216 11.22 -13.94 -0.80
N GLN A 217 10.38 -14.88 -1.22
CA GLN A 217 8.96 -14.70 -1.54
C GLN A 217 8.11 -14.48 -0.28
N GLY A 218 8.73 -14.03 0.80
CA GLY A 218 8.12 -13.95 2.13
C GLY A 218 9.06 -13.38 3.16
N GLY A 219 9.83 -12.35 2.81
CA GLY A 219 10.57 -11.58 3.81
C GLY A 219 9.59 -11.09 4.89
N LEU A 220 9.95 -11.27 6.16
CA LEU A 220 9.21 -10.73 7.31
C LEU A 220 8.86 -9.27 7.02
N ASN A 221 7.60 -8.90 7.19
CA ASN A 221 7.16 -7.53 7.00
C ASN A 221 8.00 -6.62 7.93
N PRO A 222 8.87 -5.76 7.40
CA PRO A 222 9.81 -4.99 8.21
C PRO A 222 9.10 -3.93 9.08
N TYR A 223 7.79 -3.75 8.87
CA TYR A 223 6.94 -2.83 9.62
C TYR A 223 6.06 -3.53 10.65
N ALA A 224 6.09 -4.87 10.75
CA ALA A 224 5.42 -5.61 11.81
C ALA A 224 6.15 -5.33 13.12
N GLY A 225 5.68 -4.34 13.88
CA GLY A 225 6.20 -4.08 15.22
C GLY A 225 5.65 -5.10 16.22
N PRO A 226 6.23 -5.20 17.43
CA PRO A 226 5.66 -6.01 18.49
C PRO A 226 4.19 -5.63 18.72
N HIS A 227 3.33 -6.64 18.88
CA HIS A 227 1.94 -6.45 19.24
C HIS A 227 1.87 -5.59 20.51
N ARG A 228 1.19 -4.45 20.42
CA ARG A 228 0.82 -3.67 21.61
C ARG A 228 -0.43 -4.28 22.23
#